data_AF-A0A7W6DLJ8-F1
#
_entry.id   AF-A0A7W6DLJ8-F1
#
_cell.length_a   1.000
_cell.length_b   1.000
_cell.length_c   1.000
_cell.angle_alpha   90.00
_cell.angle_beta   90.00
_cell.angle_gamma   90.00
#
_symmetry.space_group_name_H-M   'P 1'
#
loop_
_entity.id
_entity.type
_entity.pdbx_description
1 polymer ?
#
loop_
_entity_poly.entity_id
_entity_poly.type
_entity_poly.pdbx_seq_one_letter_code
_entity_poly.pdbx_strand_id
1 'polypeptide(L)'
;MAAVDRRPRKLPVDLQSIIDAFMRHRFGRRSEQLAADQLQLGLEDVEIALGHARAARDAVAPRSGSDQPRKTNCGSLPAHLERIEQIVDIEEKVCPCCSGRFIRSAKMLPSG
;
A
#
# COMPACT_ATOMS: atom_id res chain seq x y z
N MET A 1 -16.42 -32.87 24.08
CA MET A 1 -16.61 -31.88 23.00
C MET A 1 -17.96 -31.21 23.22
N ALA A 2 -18.01 -30.07 23.92
CA ALA A 2 -19.27 -29.41 24.25
C ALA A 2 -19.86 -28.76 23.00
N ALA A 3 -21.13 -29.06 22.71
CA ALA A 3 -21.86 -28.42 21.62
C ALA A 3 -22.06 -26.94 21.95
N VAL A 4 -21.52 -26.05 21.10
CA VAL A 4 -21.80 -24.62 21.17
C VAL A 4 -23.29 -24.44 20.88
N ASP A 5 -24.03 -23.97 21.87
CA ASP A 5 -25.46 -23.63 21.76
C ASP A 5 -25.64 -22.58 20.65
N ARG A 6 -26.17 -23.01 19.49
CA ARG A 6 -26.47 -22.15 18.35
C ARG A 6 -27.86 -21.51 18.45
N ARG A 7 -28.56 -21.66 19.58
CA ARG A 7 -29.86 -20.99 19.74
C ARG A 7 -29.64 -19.48 19.71
N PRO A 8 -30.43 -18.72 18.94
CA PRO A 8 -30.32 -17.27 18.93
C PRO A 8 -30.72 -16.79 20.33
N ARG A 9 -29.72 -16.47 21.15
CA ARG A 9 -29.93 -15.67 22.35
C ARG A 9 -30.62 -14.40 21.84
N LYS A 10 -31.83 -14.09 22.32
CA LYS A 10 -32.49 -12.83 21.99
C LYS A 10 -31.54 -11.71 22.43
N LEU A 11 -30.82 -11.11 21.49
CA LEU A 11 -29.94 -9.99 21.77
C LEU A 11 -30.82 -8.83 22.29
N PRO A 12 -30.41 -8.15 23.37
CA PRO A 12 -31.22 -7.11 24.01
C PRO A 12 -31.32 -5.91 23.07
N VAL A 13 -32.51 -5.69 22.50
CA VAL A 13 -32.74 -4.74 21.40
C VAL A 13 -31.92 -5.17 20.17
N ASP A 14 -32.55 -5.23 19.01
CA ASP A 14 -31.83 -5.64 17.81
C ASP A 14 -30.64 -4.67 17.60
N LEU A 15 -29.39 -5.13 17.73
CA LEU A 15 -28.20 -4.28 17.55
C LEU A 15 -28.28 -3.56 16.19
N GLN A 16 -28.89 -4.21 15.21
CA GLN A 16 -29.16 -3.63 13.90
C GLN A 16 -30.01 -2.36 14.02
N SER A 17 -31.07 -2.38 14.83
CA SER A 17 -31.94 -1.23 15.06
C SER A 17 -31.25 -0.07 15.77
N ILE A 18 -30.30 -0.36 16.67
CA ILE A 18 -29.49 0.66 17.36
C ILE A 18 -28.50 1.29 16.37
N ILE A 19 -27.82 0.47 15.57
CA ILE A 19 -26.89 0.94 14.53
C ILE A 19 -27.64 1.82 13.53
N ASP A 20 -28.80 1.38 13.05
CA ASP A 20 -29.63 2.14 12.11
C ASP A 20 -30.08 3.49 12.70
N ALA A 21 -30.47 3.51 13.97
CA ALA A 21 -30.82 4.75 14.67
C ALA A 21 -29.62 5.71 14.75
N PHE A 22 -28.42 5.21 15.08
CA PHE A 22 -27.19 5.99 15.10
C PHE A 22 -26.82 6.53 13.72
N MET A 23 -26.91 5.71 12.69
CA MET A 23 -26.60 6.11 11.31
C MET A 23 -27.55 7.20 10.83
N ARG A 24 -28.86 7.10 11.11
CA ARG A 24 -29.83 8.17 10.79
C ARG A 24 -29.61 9.44 11.60
N HIS A 25 -29.15 9.33 12.85
CA HIS A 25 -28.85 10.48 13.69
C HIS A 25 -27.59 11.22 13.21
N ARG A 26 -26.54 10.47 12.81
CA ARG A 26 -25.25 11.04 12.41
C ARG A 26 -25.18 11.44 10.94
N PHE A 27 -25.81 10.67 10.06
CA PHE A 27 -25.70 10.77 8.60
C PHE A 27 -27.08 10.83 7.90
N GLY A 28 -28.17 11.09 8.62
CA GLY A 28 -29.51 11.13 8.05
C GLY A 28 -29.80 12.43 7.30
N ARG A 29 -31.01 12.53 6.72
CA ARG A 29 -31.42 13.72 5.93
C ARG A 29 -31.34 15.07 6.67
N ARG A 30 -31.33 15.05 8.00
CA ARG A 30 -31.22 16.25 8.85
C ARG A 30 -29.81 16.49 9.40
N SER A 31 -28.85 15.59 9.18
CA SER A 31 -27.47 15.87 9.51
C SER A 31 -26.88 16.78 8.43
N GLU A 32 -25.95 17.63 8.83
CA GLU A 32 -25.11 18.35 7.89
C GLU A 32 -24.46 17.34 6.95
N GLN A 33 -24.65 17.52 5.64
CA GLN A 33 -24.02 16.70 4.63
C GLN A 33 -22.72 17.37 4.21
N LEU A 34 -21.67 16.56 4.03
CA LEU A 34 -20.45 17.04 3.39
C LEU A 34 -20.76 17.48 1.98
N ALA A 35 -20.14 18.58 1.56
CA ALA A 35 -20.10 18.95 0.15
C ALA A 35 -19.44 17.81 -0.66
N ALA A 36 -19.82 17.67 -1.93
CA ALA A 36 -19.41 16.52 -2.74
C ALA A 36 -17.88 16.36 -2.87
N ASP A 37 -17.17 17.49 -2.93
CA ASP A 37 -15.71 17.58 -2.93
C ASP A 37 -15.11 17.12 -1.60
N GLN A 38 -15.68 17.53 -0.46
CA GLN A 38 -15.23 17.09 0.86
C GLN A 38 -15.49 15.59 1.09
N LEU A 39 -16.64 15.09 0.62
CA LEU A 39 -16.93 13.65 0.66
C LEU A 39 -15.92 12.87 -0.19
N GLN A 40 -15.65 13.33 -1.40
CA GLN A 40 -14.68 12.72 -2.31
C GLN A 40 -13.30 12.61 -1.64
N LEU A 41 -12.82 13.69 -1.03
CA LEU A 41 -11.55 13.70 -0.31
C LEU A 41 -11.52 12.67 0.83
N GLY A 42 -12.59 12.59 1.62
CA GLY A 42 -12.69 11.59 2.68
C GLY A 42 -12.70 10.14 2.18
N LEU A 43 -13.24 9.89 0.98
CA LEU A 43 -13.18 8.57 0.35
C LEU A 43 -11.76 8.24 -0.14
N GLU A 44 -11.06 9.20 -0.72
CA GLU A 44 -9.65 9.05 -1.13
C GLU A 44 -8.75 8.68 0.06
N ASP A 45 -8.94 9.34 1.21
CA ASP A 45 -8.21 9.02 2.45
C ASP A 45 -8.44 7.57 2.92
N VAL A 46 -9.69 7.09 2.82
CA VAL A 46 -10.05 5.71 3.17
C VAL A 46 -9.41 4.71 2.20
N GLU A 47 -9.40 5.03 0.90
CA GLU A 47 -8.74 4.20 -0.12
C GLU A 47 -7.23 4.10 0.11
N ILE A 48 -6.58 5.21 0.43
CA ILE A 48 -5.15 5.25 0.79
C ILE A 48 -4.89 4.37 2.02
N ALA A 49 -5.68 4.52 3.09
CA ALA A 49 -5.53 3.73 4.30
C ALA A 49 -5.70 2.21 4.03
N LEU A 50 -6.65 1.84 3.18
CA LEU A 50 -6.83 0.45 2.73
C LEU A 50 -5.62 -0.04 1.91
N GLY A 51 -5.07 0.79 1.03
CA GLY A 51 -3.85 0.50 0.28
C GLY A 51 -2.67 0.21 1.20
N HIS A 52 -2.48 1.03 2.23
CA HIS A 52 -1.43 0.85 3.24
C HIS A 52 -1.63 -0.45 4.02
N ALA A 53 -2.86 -0.74 4.45
CA ALA A 53 -3.18 -1.97 5.17
C ALA A 53 -2.95 -3.24 4.31
N ARG A 54 -3.26 -3.18 3.00
CA ARG A 54 -2.98 -4.26 2.05
C ARG A 54 -1.47 -4.45 1.87
N ALA A 55 -0.73 -3.37 1.59
CA ALA A 55 0.72 -3.43 1.43
C ALA A 55 1.43 -3.97 2.68
N ALA A 56 0.97 -3.59 3.88
CA ALA A 56 1.50 -4.13 5.14
C ALA A 56 1.22 -5.63 5.29
N ARG A 57 0.02 -6.09 4.91
CA ARG A 57 -0.31 -7.52 4.89
C ARG A 57 0.56 -8.29 3.90
N ASP A 58 0.72 -7.77 2.69
CA ASP A 58 1.52 -8.39 1.63
C ASP A 58 3.02 -8.43 1.99
N ALA A 59 3.50 -7.44 2.76
CA ALA A 59 4.88 -7.41 3.23
C ALA A 59 5.21 -8.52 4.24
N VAL A 60 4.21 -8.97 5.01
CA VAL A 60 4.36 -10.03 6.04
C VAL A 60 3.93 -11.39 5.51
N ALA A 61 3.16 -11.44 4.41
CA ALA A 61 2.80 -12.68 3.75
C ALA A 61 4.07 -13.43 3.29
N PRO A 62 4.14 -14.76 3.48
CA PRO A 62 5.25 -15.54 2.96
C PRO A 62 5.26 -15.36 1.44
N ARG A 63 6.32 -14.72 0.93
CA ARG A 63 6.51 -14.56 -0.51
C ARG A 63 6.58 -15.96 -1.10
N SER A 64 5.60 -16.35 -1.91
CA SER A 64 5.79 -17.48 -2.82
C SER A 64 6.99 -17.10 -3.68
N GLY A 65 8.07 -17.86 -3.53
CA GLY A 65 9.35 -17.55 -4.13
C GLY A 65 9.21 -17.44 -5.65
N SER A 66 9.05 -16.22 -6.15
CA SER A 66 9.64 -15.86 -7.43
C SER A 66 10.90 -15.09 -7.09
N ASP A 67 11.96 -15.85 -6.84
CA ASP A 67 13.34 -15.39 -7.08
C ASP A 67 13.57 -15.23 -8.59
N GLN A 68 12.54 -14.80 -9.34
CA GLN A 68 12.74 -14.44 -10.72
C GLN A 68 13.52 -13.13 -10.66
N PRO A 69 14.76 -13.10 -11.17
CA PRO A 69 15.47 -11.84 -11.30
C PRO A 69 14.53 -10.90 -12.04
N ARG A 70 14.26 -9.73 -11.46
CA ARG A 70 13.51 -8.68 -12.16
C ARG A 70 14.11 -8.61 -13.55
N LYS A 71 13.31 -8.85 -14.58
CA LYS A 71 13.72 -8.64 -15.96
C LYS A 71 14.04 -7.17 -16.08
N THR A 72 15.29 -6.80 -15.87
CA THR A 72 15.78 -5.49 -16.24
C THR A 72 15.52 -5.39 -17.73
N ASN A 73 14.59 -4.53 -18.13
CA ASN A 73 14.38 -4.13 -19.52
C ASN A 73 15.57 -3.28 -20.01
N CYS A 74 16.80 -3.74 -19.71
CA CYS A 74 18.02 -3.29 -20.34
C CYS A 74 18.18 -4.19 -21.56
N GLY A 75 17.49 -3.85 -22.64
CA GLY A 75 17.86 -4.39 -23.95
C GLY A 75 19.34 -4.10 -24.20
N SER A 76 20.03 -5.00 -24.87
CA SER A 76 21.41 -4.72 -25.31
C SER A 76 21.39 -3.50 -26.23
N LEU A 77 22.31 -2.56 -26.00
CA LEU A 77 22.50 -1.44 -26.91
C LEU A 77 22.88 -2.00 -28.31
N PRO A 78 22.25 -1.52 -29.40
CA PRO A 78 22.60 -1.87 -30.76
C PRO A 78 24.10 -1.75 -31.07
N ALA A 79 24.61 -2.59 -31.97
CA ALA A 79 26.06 -2.70 -32.25
C ALA A 79 26.72 -1.44 -32.83
N HIS A 80 25.95 -0.51 -33.38
CA HIS A 80 26.44 0.75 -33.96
C HIS A 80 26.54 1.88 -32.92
N LEU A 81 26.09 1.65 -31.69
CA LEU A 81 26.23 2.62 -30.61
C LEU A 81 27.46 2.29 -29.79
N GLU A 82 28.26 3.31 -29.52
CA GLU A 82 29.43 3.19 -28.66
C GLU A 82 29.01 2.78 -27.25
N ARG A 83 29.69 1.77 -26.70
CA ARG A 83 29.52 1.34 -25.32
C ARG A 83 30.50 2.11 -24.46
N ILE A 84 30.01 3.00 -23.63
CA ILE A 84 30.83 3.78 -22.69
C ILE A 84 30.61 3.19 -21.30
N GLU A 85 31.65 2.57 -20.73
CA GLU A 85 31.66 2.17 -19.32
C GLU A 85 32.25 3.30 -18.49
N GLN A 86 31.40 3.95 -17.68
CA GLN A 86 31.82 5.01 -16.76
C GLN A 86 31.60 4.56 -15.33
N ILE A 87 32.69 4.49 -14.56
CA ILE A 87 32.64 4.28 -13.11
C ILE A 87 32.45 5.67 -12.49
N VAL A 88 31.28 5.90 -11.90
CA VAL A 88 30.98 7.14 -11.17
C VAL A 88 31.03 6.82 -9.68
N ASP A 89 32.13 7.20 -9.03
CA ASP A 89 32.20 7.22 -7.57
C ASP A 89 31.53 8.48 -7.05
N ILE A 90 30.66 8.32 -6.05
CA ILE A 90 29.94 9.41 -5.41
C ILE A 90 30.40 9.47 -3.95
N GLU A 91 31.16 10.52 -3.62
CA GLU A 91 31.63 10.78 -2.26
C GLU A 91 30.46 11.11 -1.32
N GLU A 92 29.59 12.02 -1.73
CA GLU A 92 28.45 12.48 -0.94
C GLU A 92 27.15 11.79 -1.35
N LYS A 93 26.58 10.99 -0.44
CA LYS A 93 25.42 10.14 -0.74
C LYS A 93 24.07 10.88 -0.64
N VAL A 94 24.06 12.17 -0.93
CA VAL A 94 22.91 13.07 -0.76
C VAL A 94 22.69 13.90 -2.03
N CYS A 95 21.44 14.05 -2.50
CA CYS A 95 21.16 14.89 -3.67
C CYS A 95 21.34 16.37 -3.32
N PRO A 96 22.15 17.14 -4.07
CA PRO A 96 22.25 18.59 -3.89
C PRO A 96 20.92 19.31 -4.20
N CYS A 97 20.01 18.65 -4.91
CA CYS A 97 18.71 19.19 -5.34
C CYS A 97 17.62 19.17 -4.26
N CYS A 98 17.58 18.11 -3.45
CA CYS A 98 16.45 17.82 -2.56
C CYS A 98 16.88 17.30 -1.19
N SER A 99 18.18 17.25 -0.90
CA SER A 99 18.77 16.68 0.32
C SER A 99 18.40 15.22 0.61
N GLY A 100 17.84 14.50 -0.38
CA GLY A 100 17.48 13.09 -0.26
C GLY A 100 18.70 12.17 -0.34
N ARG A 101 18.67 11.06 0.41
CA ARG A 101 19.76 10.07 0.44
C ARG A 101 19.72 9.14 -0.77
N PHE A 102 20.85 8.93 -1.44
CA PHE A 102 20.95 7.92 -2.50
C PHE A 102 20.79 6.50 -1.93
N ILE A 103 19.96 5.69 -2.59
CA ILE A 103 19.71 4.30 -2.21
C ILE A 103 20.63 3.41 -3.04
N ARG A 104 21.43 2.57 -2.38
CA ARG A 104 22.28 1.59 -3.07
C ARG A 104 21.41 0.44 -3.59
N SER A 105 21.46 0.19 -4.89
CA SER A 105 20.95 -1.05 -5.48
C SER A 105 22.05 -2.10 -5.39
N ALA A 106 21.78 -3.21 -4.71
CA ALA A 106 22.74 -4.31 -4.59
C ALA A 106 22.83 -5.05 -5.93
N LYS A 107 23.86 -4.77 -6.73
CA LYS A 107 24.36 -5.70 -7.75
C LYS A 107 25.66 -6.30 -7.22
N MET A 108 25.62 -7.55 -6.77
CA MET A 108 26.84 -8.34 -6.64
C MET A 108 27.38 -8.57 -8.06
N LEU A 109 28.57 -8.04 -8.37
CA LEU A 109 29.36 -8.55 -9.48
C LEU A 109 30.08 -9.82 -8.98
N PRO A 110 30.12 -10.92 -9.76
CA PRO A 110 30.95 -12.06 -9.40
C PRO A 110 32.42 -11.65 -9.52
N SER A 111 33.14 -11.75 -8.41
CA SER A 111 34.60 -11.71 -8.36
C SER A 111 35.16 -12.94 -9.08
N GLY A 112 35.93 -12.72 -10.16
CA GLY A 112 36.84 -13.71 -10.73
C GLY A 112 38.10 -13.86 -9.91
#